data_AF-A0A8T6LBR0-F1
#
_entry.id   AF-A0A8T6LBR0-F1
#
_cell.length_a   1.000
_cell.length_b   1.000
_cell.length_c   1.000
_cell.angle_alpha   90.00
_cell.angle_beta   90.00
_cell.angle_gamma   90.00
#
_symmetry.space_group_name_H-M   'P 1'
#
loop_
_entity.id
_entity.type
_entity.pdbx_description
1 polymer ?
#
loop_
_entity_poly.entity_id
_entity_poly.type
_entity_poly.pdbx_seq_one_letter_code
_entity_poly.pdbx_strand_id
1 'polypeptide(L)' 'MKTGQKIIIVGGGIAGLTTALALNHVGICSSVFEKYSFSDQFGAGIQLTPNATNILFKFGLE' A
#
# COMPACT_ATOMS: atom_id res chain seq x y z
N MET A 1 -19.81 9.67 5.09
CA MET A 1 -18.74 8.87 5.75
C MET A 1 -19.28 7.46 6.03
N LYS A 2 -18.66 6.40 5.49
CA LYS A 2 -19.00 5.02 5.86
C LYS A 2 -18.44 4.74 7.26
N THR A 3 -19.21 5.07 8.29
CA THR A 3 -18.90 4.74 9.69
C THR A 3 -19.18 3.26 9.93
N GLY A 4 -18.16 2.39 9.91
CA GLY A 4 -18.35 1.03 10.43
C GLY A 4 -17.28 -0.02 10.15
N GLN A 5 -16.42 0.11 9.15
CA GLN A 5 -15.45 -0.94 8.83
C GLN A 5 -14.03 -0.49 9.14
N LYS A 6 -13.46 -1.05 10.22
CA LYS A 6 -12.03 -0.96 10.52
C LYS A 6 -11.31 -2.05 9.72
N ILE A 7 -10.58 -1.66 8.68
CA ILE A 7 -9.81 -2.62 7.86
C ILE A 7 -8.42 -2.79 8.47
N ILE A 8 -8.02 -4.05 8.64
CA ILE A 8 -6.68 -4.43 9.10
C ILE A 8 -5.97 -5.09 7.92
N ILE A 9 -4.76 -4.64 7.63
CA ILE A 9 -3.87 -5.22 6.62
C ILE A 9 -2.68 -5.82 7.37
N VAL A 10 -2.44 -7.12 7.16
CA VAL A 10 -1.29 -7.83 7.74
C VAL A 10 -0.24 -7.99 6.64
N GLY A 11 0.88 -7.30 6.80
CA GLY A 11 1.96 -7.19 5.81
C GLY A 11 2.12 -5.75 5.30
N GLY A 12 3.30 -5.17 5.50
CA GLY A 12 3.75 -3.85 5.05
C GLY A 12 4.61 -3.88 3.79
N GLY A 13 4.56 -4.96 3.01
CA GLY A 13 5.18 -5.03 1.69
C GLY A 13 4.44 -4.20 0.64
N ILE A 14 4.94 -4.23 -0.61
CA ILE A 14 4.41 -3.45 -1.74
C ILE A 14 2.88 -3.59 -1.88
N ALA A 15 2.36 -4.83 -1.84
CA ALA A 15 0.93 -5.07 -1.97
C ALA A 15 0.11 -4.51 -0.79
N GLY A 16 0.60 -4.66 0.44
CA GLY A 16 -0.09 -4.19 1.64
C GLY A 16 -0.18 -2.67 1.71
N LEU A 17 0.93 -1.98 1.43
CA LEU A 17 0.96 -0.52 1.35
C LEU A 17 0.12 0.02 0.18
N THR A 18 0.19 -0.63 -0.99
CA THR A 18 -0.64 -0.25 -2.14
C THR A 18 -2.13 -0.43 -1.83
N THR A 19 -2.49 -1.48 -1.10
CA THR A 19 -3.88 -1.70 -0.65
C THR A 19 -4.34 -0.61 0.33
N ALA A 20 -3.50 -0.24 1.29
CA ALA A 20 -3.80 0.85 2.22
C ALA A 20 -4.02 2.18 1.50
N LEU A 21 -3.17 2.49 0.50
CA LEU A 21 -3.32 3.67 -0.36
C LEU A 21 -4.63 3.62 -1.16
N ALA A 22 -4.95 2.48 -1.77
CA ALA A 22 -6.19 2.31 -2.54
C ALA A 22 -7.44 2.52 -1.67
N LEU A 23 -7.45 1.98 -0.44
CA LEU A 23 -8.53 2.17 0.52
C LEU A 23 -8.66 3.62 0.96
N ASN A 24 -7.54 4.28 1.23
CA ASN A 24 -7.52 5.69 1.59
C ASN A 24 -8.06 6.57 0.44
N HIS A 25 -7.73 6.25 -0.80
CA HIS A 25 -8.19 6.98 -1.99
C HIS A 25 -9.72 6.92 -2.17
N VAL A 26 -10.38 5.87 -1.66
CA VAL A 26 -11.85 5.75 -1.63
C VAL A 26 -12.49 6.15 -0.30
N GLY A 27 -11.70 6.77 0.61
CA GLY A 27 -12.17 7.28 1.90
C GLY A 27 -12.42 6.22 2.97
N ILE A 28 -11.73 5.07 2.90
CA ILE A 28 -11.81 3.99 3.88
C ILE A 28 -10.52 3.95 4.70
N CYS A 29 -10.64 4.06 6.02
CA CYS A 29 -9.49 3.97 6.91
C CYS A 29 -9.01 2.51 7.07
N SER A 30 -7.69 2.31 7.07
CA SER A 30 -7.06 1.02 7.32
C SER A 30 -5.83 1.14 8.22
N SER A 31 -5.51 0.08 8.96
CA SER A 31 -4.28 -0.05 9.74
C SER A 31 -3.42 -1.18 9.18
N VAL A 32 -2.15 -0.91 8.93
CA VAL A 32 -1.16 -1.88 8.42
C VAL A 32 -0.27 -2.35 9.57
N PHE A 33 -0.09 -3.66 9.68
CA PHE A 33 0.81 -4.28 10.65
C PHE A 33 1.88 -5.08 9.92
N GLU A 34 3.14 -4.77 10.16
CA GLU A 34 4.30 -5.48 9.60
C GLU A 34 5.17 -6.01 10.74
N LYS A 35 5.70 -7.22 10.55
CA LYS A 35 6.57 -7.89 11.51
C LYS A 35 7.98 -7.30 11.50
N TYR A 36 8.49 -6.93 10.33
CA TYR A 36 9.84 -6.42 10.16
C TYR A 36 9.92 -4.90 10.28
N SER A 37 11.05 -4.39 10.75
CA SER A 37 11.34 -2.95 10.64
C SER A 37 11.72 -2.64 9.19
N PHE A 38 11.27 -1.49 8.67
CA PHE A 38 11.58 -1.07 7.28
C PHE A 38 13.08 -0.89 7.00
N SER A 39 13.93 -0.90 8.03
CA SER A 39 15.39 -0.87 7.92
C SER A 39 16.04 -2.17 7.41
N ASP A 40 15.30 -3.29 7.41
CA ASP A 40 15.86 -4.62 7.09
C ASP A 40 15.69 -5.02 5.60
N GLN A 41 15.29 -4.11 4.72
CA GLN A 41 15.07 -4.46 3.32
C GLN A 41 16.41 -4.66 2.59
N PHE A 42 16.74 -5.92 2.30
CA PHE A 42 17.77 -6.24 1.32
C PHE A 42 17.34 -5.66 -0.05
N GLY A 43 18.15 -4.73 -0.57
CA GLY A 43 17.87 -4.04 -1.82
C GLY A 43 17.97 -4.96 -3.03
N ALA A 44 16.83 -5.47 -3.50
CA ALA A 44 16.70 -6.11 -4.81
C ALA A 44 15.87 -5.20 -5.72
N GLY A 45 16.41 -4.85 -6.89
CA GLY A 45 15.67 -4.10 -7.90
C GLY A 45 14.52 -4.93 -8.46
N ILE A 46 13.36 -4.30 -8.66
CA ILE A 46 12.21 -4.90 -9.35
C ILE A 46 11.81 -4.02 -10.53
N GLN A 47 11.47 -4.65 -11.66
CA GLN A 47 10.92 -3.94 -12.81
C GLN A 47 9.42 -3.73 -12.63
N LEU A 48 8.95 -2.49 -12.81
CA LEU A 48 7.54 -2.15 -12.84
C LEU A 48 7.12 -1.92 -14.30
N THR A 49 6.12 -2.67 -14.74
CA THR A 49 5.51 -2.52 -16.06
C THR A 49 4.46 -1.40 -16.06
N PRO A 50 4.04 -0.89 -17.25
CA PRO A 50 3.12 0.26 -17.34
C PRO A 50 1.77 0.09 -16.61
N ASN A 51 1.28 -1.14 -16.47
CA ASN A 51 0.07 -1.42 -15.69
C ASN A 51 0.23 -1.13 -14.20
N ALA A 52 1.43 -1.32 -13.63
CA ALA A 52 1.72 -1.03 -12.23
C ALA A 52 1.99 0.47 -12.03
N THR A 53 2.86 1.06 -12.84
CA THR A 53 3.22 2.49 -12.71
C THR A 53 2.03 3.41 -12.94
N ASN A 54 1.13 3.11 -13.88
CA ASN A 54 -0.10 3.87 -14.08
C ASN A 54 -0.99 3.95 -12.83
N ILE A 55 -1.01 2.90 -12.01
CA ILE A 55 -1.77 2.90 -10.76
C ILE A 55 -1.06 3.74 -9.70
N LEU A 56 0.27 3.69 -9.64
CA LEU A 56 1.06 4.52 -8.73
C LEU A 56 0.87 6.02 -9.04
N PHE A 57 0.88 6.41 -10.31
CA PHE A 57 0.59 7.79 -10.72
C PHE A 57 -0.81 8.24 -10.32
N LYS A 58 -1.83 7.36 -10.42
CA LYS A 58 -3.19 7.66 -9.93
C LYS A 58 -3.25 7.88 -8.43
N PHE A 59 -2.31 7.30 -7.68
CA PHE A 59 -2.14 7.55 -6.24
C PHE A 59 -1.24 8.76 -5.94
N GLY A 60 -0.79 9.50 -6.95
CA GLY A 60 0.04 10.69 -6.79
C GLY A 60 1.51 10.39 -6.49
N LEU A 61 1.99 9.21 -6.85
CA LEU A 61 3.39 8.79 -6.71
C LEU A 61 4.07 8.88 -8.08
N GLU A 62 5.23 9.53 -8.15
CA GLU A 62 6.00 9.78 -9.39
C GLU A 62 7.43 9.26 -9.35
#